data_AF-A0AA37M450-F1
#
_entry.id   AF-A0AA37M450-F1
#
_cell.length_a   1.000
_cell.length_b   1.000
_cell.length_c   1.000
_cell.angle_alpha   90.00
_cell.angle_beta   90.00
_cell.angle_gamma   90.00
#
_symmetry.space_group_name_H-M   'P 1'
#
loop_
_entity.id
_entity.type
_entity.pdbx_description
1 polymer ?
#
loop_
_entity_poly.entity_id
_entity_poly.type
_entity_poly.pdbx_seq_one_letter_code
_entity_poly.pdbx_strand_id
1 'polypeptide(L)'
;MTAVASDTLKFARVLRERAHLSAEQAEGLSEVFAEAVQGGMPTRADLQSLEGSVKAEFVDVRSEIAAFQSEARSEFAAVRSDVAAFKVETRNEFAAVRQEMKIEFAAVRTEMAAFKSDAKSEFASVRSEMKLLEQRMTIKLGAMLVALGGILSAAIGYMPAR
;
A
#
# COMPACT_ATOMS: atom_id res chain seq x y z
N MET A 1 -32.14 -50.30 23.15
CA MET A 1 -31.19 -51.23 22.53
C MET A 1 -31.96 -52.32 21.81
N THR A 2 -32.21 -52.21 20.51
CA THR A 2 -32.58 -53.41 19.73
C THR A 2 -31.28 -54.12 19.37
N ALA A 3 -30.75 -54.87 20.34
CA ALA A 3 -29.72 -55.86 20.08
C ALA A 3 -30.23 -56.78 18.96
N VAL A 4 -29.32 -57.28 18.11
CA VAL A 4 -29.67 -58.42 17.25
C VAL A 4 -30.22 -59.48 18.19
N ALA A 5 -31.51 -59.80 18.06
CA ALA A 5 -32.13 -60.85 18.82
C ALA A 5 -31.59 -62.17 18.25
N SER A 6 -30.36 -62.50 18.63
CA SER A 6 -29.77 -63.80 18.38
C SER A 6 -30.64 -64.80 19.11
N ASP A 7 -31.40 -65.58 18.36
CA ASP A 7 -32.20 -66.66 18.92
C ASP A 7 -31.24 -67.81 19.27
N THR A 8 -30.57 -67.66 20.41
CA THR A 8 -29.55 -68.57 20.95
C THR A 8 -30.11 -69.99 21.07
N LEU A 9 -31.41 -70.10 21.38
CA LEU A 9 -32.11 -71.36 21.53
C LEU A 9 -32.38 -72.06 20.18
N LYS A 10 -32.76 -71.31 19.15
CA LYS A 10 -32.83 -71.85 17.79
C LYS A 10 -31.45 -72.24 17.25
N PHE A 11 -30.40 -71.47 17.56
CA PHE A 11 -29.03 -71.80 17.18
C PHE A 11 -28.52 -73.08 17.87
N ALA A 12 -28.73 -73.24 19.18
CA ALA A 12 -28.41 -74.46 19.92
C ALA A 12 -29.19 -75.68 19.38
N ARG A 13 -30.48 -75.53 19.05
CA ARG A 13 -31.27 -76.61 18.41
C ARG A 13 -30.69 -77.03 17.07
N VAL A 14 -30.27 -76.09 16.23
CA VAL A 14 -29.64 -76.38 14.93
C VAL A 14 -28.32 -77.12 15.11
N LEU A 15 -27.49 -76.72 16.07
CA LEU A 15 -26.22 -77.39 16.40
C LEU A 15 -26.45 -78.84 16.85
N ARG A 16 -27.49 -79.09 17.64
CA ARG A 16 -27.85 -80.44 18.08
C ARG A 16 -28.40 -81.30 16.93
N GLU A 17 -29.31 -80.75 16.14
CA GLU A 17 -30.04 -81.51 15.11
C GLU A 17 -29.24 -81.73 13.83
N ARG A 18 -28.44 -80.75 13.40
CA ARG A 18 -27.69 -80.79 12.14
C ARG A 18 -26.21 -81.10 12.29
N ALA A 19 -25.61 -80.76 13.43
CA ALA A 19 -24.19 -81.02 13.70
C ALA A 19 -23.97 -82.14 14.74
N HIS A 20 -25.05 -82.74 15.26
CA HIS A 20 -25.02 -83.86 16.21
C HIS A 20 -24.20 -83.60 17.48
N LEU A 21 -24.11 -82.34 17.90
CA LEU A 21 -23.45 -81.94 19.14
C LEU A 21 -24.28 -82.33 20.37
N SER A 22 -23.63 -82.58 21.51
CA SER A 22 -24.34 -82.79 22.78
C SER A 22 -25.08 -81.51 23.19
N ALA A 23 -26.10 -81.64 24.05
CA ALA A 23 -26.85 -80.48 24.54
C ALA A 23 -25.92 -79.43 25.19
N GLU A 24 -24.98 -79.89 26.02
CA GLU A 24 -24.00 -79.03 26.69
C GLU A 24 -23.06 -78.32 25.70
N GLN A 25 -22.62 -79.01 24.65
CA GLN A 25 -21.76 -78.42 23.61
C GLN A 25 -22.53 -77.40 22.75
N ALA A 26 -23.77 -77.70 22.39
CA ALA A 26 -24.61 -76.81 21.60
C ALA A 26 -24.98 -75.54 22.37
N GLU A 27 -25.28 -75.67 23.66
CA GLU A 27 -25.58 -74.54 24.55
C GLU A 27 -24.34 -73.67 24.77
N GLY A 28 -23.19 -74.26 25.15
CA GLY A 28 -21.96 -73.50 25.37
C GLY A 28 -21.47 -72.76 24.11
N LEU A 29 -21.55 -73.39 22.93
CA LEU A 29 -21.19 -72.72 21.67
C LEU A 29 -22.18 -71.61 21.29
N SER A 30 -23.46 -71.78 21.59
CA SER A 30 -24.48 -70.76 21.34
C SER A 30 -24.33 -69.55 22.24
N GLU A 31 -23.93 -69.76 23.50
CA GLU A 31 -23.70 -68.71 24.48
C GLU A 31 -22.47 -67.87 24.12
N VAL A 32 -21.32 -68.52 23.85
CA VAL A 32 -20.10 -67.84 23.41
C VAL A 32 -20.32 -67.06 22.10
N PHE A 33 -21.10 -67.62 21.18
CA PHE A 33 -21.47 -66.92 19.94
C PHE A 33 -22.35 -65.70 20.21
N ALA A 34 -23.36 -65.82 21.07
CA ALA A 34 -24.23 -64.70 21.43
C ALA A 34 -23.44 -63.57 22.12
N GLU A 35 -22.53 -63.92 23.03
CA GLU A 35 -21.65 -62.96 23.71
C GLU A 35 -20.71 -62.24 22.72
N ALA A 36 -20.06 -63.00 21.82
CA ALA A 36 -19.19 -62.43 20.79
C ALA A 36 -19.93 -61.50 19.82
N VAL A 37 -21.20 -61.78 19.53
CA VAL A 37 -22.06 -61.00 18.63
C VAL A 37 -22.63 -59.76 19.31
N GLN A 38 -22.93 -59.81 20.61
CA GLN A 38 -23.51 -58.69 21.35
C GLN A 38 -22.47 -57.67 21.85
N GLY A 39 -21.23 -58.09 22.09
CA GLY A 39 -20.21 -57.23 22.73
C GLY A 39 -19.46 -56.25 21.83
N GLY A 40 -19.49 -56.40 20.49
CA GLY A 40 -18.59 -55.65 19.60
C GLY A 40 -19.21 -55.03 18.35
N MET A 41 -20.51 -55.22 18.10
CA MET A 41 -21.14 -54.71 16.87
C MET A 41 -21.87 -53.38 17.12
N PRO A 42 -21.61 -52.34 16.29
CA PRO A 42 -22.41 -51.14 16.28
C PRO A 42 -23.88 -51.48 16.06
N THR A 43 -24.74 -50.93 16.92
CA THR A 43 -26.18 -51.14 16.82
C THR A 43 -26.80 -50.17 15.82
N ARG A 44 -28.06 -50.42 15.43
CA ARG A 44 -28.85 -49.46 14.64
C ARG A 44 -28.98 -48.10 15.33
N ALA A 45 -29.00 -48.07 16.66
CA ALA A 45 -29.07 -46.83 17.42
C ALA A 45 -27.76 -46.03 17.29
N ASP A 46 -26.62 -46.71 17.30
CA ASP A 46 -25.30 -46.07 17.10
C ASP A 46 -25.18 -45.47 15.70
N LEU A 47 -25.65 -46.20 14.68
CA LEU A 47 -25.69 -45.71 13.30
C LEU A 47 -26.65 -44.52 13.14
N GLN A 48 -27.82 -44.54 13.78
CA GLN A 48 -28.75 -43.40 13.75
C GLN A 48 -28.19 -42.18 14.48
N SER A 49 -27.49 -42.38 15.59
CA SER A 49 -26.79 -41.32 16.31
C SER A 49 -25.69 -40.70 15.45
N LEU A 50 -24.87 -41.54 14.81
CA LEU A 50 -23.82 -41.10 13.90
C LEU A 50 -24.39 -40.37 12.68
N GLU A 51 -25.47 -40.89 12.07
CA GLU A 51 -26.16 -40.23 10.95
C GLU A 51 -26.69 -38.84 11.36
N GLY A 52 -27.25 -38.73 12.57
CA GLY A 52 -27.70 -37.46 13.14
C GLY A 52 -26.53 -36.48 13.32
N SER A 53 -25.44 -36.94 13.92
CA SER A 53 -24.23 -36.15 14.15
C SER A 53 -23.63 -35.65 12.83
N VAL A 54 -23.46 -36.54 11.85
CA VAL A 54 -22.91 -36.20 10.53
C VAL A 54 -23.81 -35.21 9.80
N LYS A 55 -25.14 -35.38 9.86
CA LYS A 55 -26.10 -34.42 9.28
C LYS A 55 -25.98 -33.05 9.93
N ALA A 56 -25.82 -32.99 11.25
CA ALA A 56 -25.61 -31.73 11.96
C ALA A 56 -24.31 -31.05 11.50
N GLU A 57 -23.19 -31.77 11.47
CA GLU A 57 -21.91 -31.23 10.98
C GLU A 57 -22.00 -30.74 9.52
N PHE A 58 -22.72 -31.45 8.65
CA PHE A 58 -22.94 -30.98 7.27
C PHE A 58 -23.74 -29.69 7.18
N VAL A 59 -24.70 -29.48 8.10
CA VAL A 59 -25.46 -28.23 8.18
C VAL A 59 -24.55 -27.11 8.67
N ASP A 60 -23.73 -27.37 9.69
CA ASP A 60 -22.81 -26.39 10.27
C ASP A 60 -21.75 -25.96 9.23
N VAL A 61 -21.10 -26.91 8.55
CA VAL A 61 -20.14 -26.62 7.46
C VAL A 61 -20.79 -25.82 6.34
N ARG A 62 -22.05 -26.12 5.98
CA ARG A 62 -22.77 -25.33 4.96
C ARG A 62 -23.02 -23.90 5.42
N SER A 63 -23.33 -23.72 6.71
CA SER A 63 -23.49 -22.40 7.32
C SER A 63 -22.18 -21.62 7.32
N GLU A 64 -21.07 -22.24 7.73
CA GLU A 64 -19.74 -21.64 7.71
C GLU A 64 -19.30 -21.24 6.29
N ILE A 65 -19.53 -22.10 5.30
CA ILE A 65 -19.25 -21.79 3.89
C ILE A 65 -20.07 -20.59 3.42
N ALA A 66 -21.35 -20.51 3.80
CA ALA A 66 -22.19 -19.36 3.45
C ALA A 66 -21.73 -18.06 4.14
N ALA A 67 -21.33 -18.13 5.40
CA ALA A 67 -20.78 -17.01 6.15
C ALA A 67 -19.47 -16.52 5.51
N PHE A 68 -18.54 -17.43 5.24
CA PHE A 68 -17.27 -17.12 4.56
C PHE A 68 -17.48 -16.50 3.18
N GLN A 69 -18.42 -17.03 2.38
CA GLN A 69 -18.74 -16.44 1.07
C GLN A 69 -19.30 -15.01 1.20
N SER A 70 -20.10 -14.74 2.23
CA SER A 70 -20.63 -13.41 2.50
C SER A 70 -19.52 -12.44 2.91
N GLU A 71 -18.65 -12.86 3.83
CA GLU A 71 -17.50 -12.09 4.28
C GLU A 71 -16.55 -11.78 3.12
N ALA A 72 -16.15 -12.79 2.35
CA ALA A 72 -15.28 -12.61 1.19
C ALA A 72 -15.90 -11.63 0.17
N ARG A 73 -17.21 -11.72 -0.12
CA ARG A 73 -17.88 -10.74 -1.00
C ARG A 73 -17.83 -9.32 -0.44
N SER A 74 -18.00 -9.16 0.86
CA SER A 74 -17.91 -7.87 1.53
C SER A 74 -16.49 -7.30 1.45
N GLU A 75 -15.47 -8.09 1.74
CA GLU A 75 -14.07 -7.69 1.64
C GLU A 75 -13.67 -7.32 0.21
N PHE A 76 -14.08 -8.13 -0.79
CA PHE A 76 -13.83 -7.80 -2.19
C PHE A 76 -14.53 -6.50 -2.62
N ALA A 77 -15.71 -6.20 -2.10
CA ALA A 77 -16.40 -4.95 -2.36
C ALA A 77 -15.68 -3.76 -1.70
N ALA A 78 -15.20 -3.92 -0.47
CA ALA A 78 -14.41 -2.92 0.24
C ALA A 78 -13.10 -2.62 -0.51
N VAL A 79 -12.32 -3.64 -0.87
CA VAL A 79 -11.08 -3.49 -1.64
C VAL A 79 -11.33 -2.80 -2.98
N ARG A 80 -12.42 -3.13 -3.67
CA ARG A 80 -12.78 -2.44 -4.94
C ARG A 80 -13.08 -0.96 -4.71
N SER A 81 -13.75 -0.62 -3.60
CA SER A 81 -14.00 0.76 -3.20
C SER A 81 -12.70 1.50 -2.91
N ASP A 82 -11.79 0.89 -2.15
CA ASP A 82 -10.49 1.48 -1.79
C ASP A 82 -9.63 1.72 -3.03
N VAL A 83 -9.58 0.78 -3.97
CA VAL A 83 -8.86 0.96 -5.25
C VAL A 83 -9.47 2.09 -6.07
N ALA A 84 -10.80 2.23 -6.08
CA ALA A 84 -11.46 3.33 -6.78
C ALA A 84 -11.13 4.68 -6.14
N ALA A 85 -11.15 4.77 -4.81
CA ALA A 85 -10.78 5.96 -4.05
C ALA A 85 -9.31 6.35 -4.31
N PHE A 86 -8.38 5.39 -4.17
CA PHE A 86 -6.96 5.58 -4.44
C PHE A 86 -6.71 6.09 -5.86
N LYS A 87 -7.38 5.52 -6.86
CA LYS A 87 -7.25 5.99 -8.27
C LYS A 87 -7.68 7.44 -8.45
N VAL A 88 -8.73 7.87 -7.76
CA VAL A 88 -9.20 9.27 -7.81
C VAL A 88 -8.21 10.19 -7.11
N GLU A 89 -7.75 9.81 -5.91
CA GLU A 89 -6.76 10.55 -5.13
C GLU A 89 -5.47 10.76 -5.91
N THR A 90 -4.85 9.69 -6.42
CA THR A 90 -3.60 9.79 -7.21
C THR A 90 -3.78 10.64 -8.46
N ARG A 91 -4.95 10.57 -9.13
CA ARG A 91 -5.22 11.42 -10.30
C ARG A 91 -5.28 12.89 -9.91
N ASN A 92 -5.91 13.22 -8.78
CA ASN A 92 -6.04 14.58 -8.29
C ASN A 92 -4.69 15.13 -7.84
N GLU A 93 -3.91 14.36 -7.08
CA GLU A 93 -2.55 14.74 -6.66
C GLU A 93 -1.64 14.99 -7.86
N PHE A 94 -1.64 14.10 -8.85
CA PHE A 94 -0.85 14.29 -10.06
C PHE A 94 -1.28 15.50 -10.89
N ALA A 95 -2.57 15.84 -10.88
CA ALA A 95 -3.07 17.06 -11.49
C ALA A 95 -2.61 18.30 -10.71
N ALA A 96 -2.65 18.25 -9.38
CA ALA A 96 -2.19 19.33 -8.49
C ALA A 96 -0.70 19.61 -8.68
N VAL A 97 0.16 18.57 -8.61
CA VAL A 97 1.61 18.69 -8.83
C VAL A 97 1.91 19.28 -10.22
N ARG A 98 1.20 18.86 -11.27
CA ARG A 98 1.39 19.43 -12.61
C ARG A 98 1.04 20.93 -12.66
N GLN A 99 -0.02 21.35 -11.95
CA GLN A 99 -0.38 22.77 -11.88
C GLN A 99 0.64 23.57 -11.08
N GLU A 100 1.06 23.07 -9.93
CA GLU A 100 2.09 23.68 -9.09
C GLU A 100 3.38 23.88 -9.88
N MET A 101 3.89 22.82 -10.54
CA MET A 101 5.06 22.93 -11.40
C MET A 101 4.88 23.98 -12.51
N LYS A 102 3.71 24.06 -13.14
CA LYS A 102 3.46 25.06 -14.19
C LYS A 102 3.51 26.48 -13.64
N ILE A 103 2.96 26.70 -12.45
CA ILE A 103 2.97 27.98 -11.75
C ILE A 103 4.41 28.34 -11.36
N GLU A 104 5.14 27.43 -10.73
CA GLU A 104 6.52 27.67 -10.31
C GLU A 104 7.44 27.94 -11.50
N PHE A 105 7.33 27.18 -12.61
CA PHE A 105 8.09 27.47 -13.82
C PHE A 105 7.76 28.84 -14.43
N ALA A 106 6.51 29.30 -14.32
CA ALA A 106 6.14 30.65 -14.77
C ALA A 106 6.71 31.73 -13.84
N ALA A 107 6.69 31.48 -12.52
CA ALA A 107 7.29 32.36 -11.52
C ALA A 107 8.80 32.52 -11.76
N VAL A 108 9.54 31.41 -11.89
CA VAL A 108 10.98 31.41 -12.17
C VAL A 108 11.31 32.16 -13.47
N ARG A 109 10.52 32.00 -14.54
CA ARG A 109 10.73 32.78 -15.78
C ARG A 109 10.54 34.28 -15.56
N THR A 110 9.56 34.65 -14.75
CA THR A 110 9.28 36.06 -14.42
C THR A 110 10.41 36.65 -13.60
N GLU A 111 10.87 35.95 -12.57
CA GLU A 111 12.00 36.33 -11.73
C GLU A 111 13.29 36.46 -12.55
N MET A 112 13.55 35.52 -13.46
CA MET A 112 14.72 35.58 -14.34
C MET A 112 14.66 36.78 -15.31
N ALA A 113 13.47 37.12 -15.82
CA ALA A 113 13.29 38.29 -16.67
C ALA A 113 13.50 39.59 -15.89
N ALA A 114 12.99 39.66 -14.65
CA ALA A 114 13.20 40.79 -13.74
C ALA A 114 14.69 40.95 -13.42
N PHE A 115 15.36 39.89 -12.98
CA PHE A 115 16.79 39.88 -12.70
C PHE A 115 17.63 40.36 -13.89
N LYS A 116 17.31 39.90 -15.11
CA LYS A 116 17.99 40.34 -16.33
C LYS A 116 17.77 41.84 -16.61
N SER A 117 16.57 42.35 -16.35
CA SER A 117 16.25 43.77 -16.49
C SER A 117 17.02 44.61 -15.49
N ASP A 118 17.02 44.21 -14.22
CA ASP A 118 17.71 44.89 -13.14
C ASP A 118 19.21 44.93 -13.39
N ALA A 119 19.82 43.79 -13.73
CA ALA A 119 21.23 43.73 -14.09
C ALA A 119 21.57 44.66 -15.26
N LYS A 120 20.73 44.72 -16.30
CA LYS A 120 20.94 45.64 -17.43
C LYS A 120 20.87 47.12 -16.99
N SER A 121 19.95 47.44 -16.08
CA SER A 121 19.81 48.79 -15.51
C SER A 121 21.04 49.16 -14.70
N GLU A 122 21.50 48.28 -13.81
CA GLU A 122 22.70 48.49 -12.99
C GLU A 122 23.95 48.68 -13.85
N PHE A 123 24.17 47.83 -14.87
CA PHE A 123 25.29 48.01 -15.80
C PHE A 123 25.23 49.34 -16.57
N ALA A 124 24.03 49.81 -16.92
CA ALA A 124 23.86 51.11 -17.56
C ALA A 124 24.18 52.27 -16.61
N SER A 125 23.77 52.17 -15.33
CA SER A 125 24.11 53.15 -14.29
C SER A 125 25.62 53.23 -14.10
N VAL A 126 26.27 52.09 -13.89
CA VAL A 126 27.74 52.01 -13.72
C VAL A 126 28.46 52.62 -14.92
N ARG A 127 28.02 52.33 -16.14
CA ARG A 127 28.62 52.92 -17.35
C ARG A 127 28.44 54.44 -17.40
N SER A 128 27.29 54.96 -16.97
CA SER A 128 27.03 56.40 -16.88
C SER A 128 27.93 57.07 -15.85
N GLU A 129 28.04 56.47 -14.66
CA GLU A 129 28.91 56.94 -13.58
C GLU A 129 30.38 56.96 -14.00
N MET A 130 30.85 55.94 -14.71
CA MET A 130 32.22 55.91 -15.26
C MET A 130 32.47 57.04 -16.27
N LYS A 131 31.52 57.33 -17.17
CA LYS A 131 31.65 58.46 -18.11
C LYS A 131 31.66 59.81 -17.39
N LEU A 132 30.82 59.98 -16.39
CA LEU A 132 30.79 61.20 -15.58
C LEU A 132 32.10 61.37 -14.80
N LEU A 133 32.66 60.28 -14.28
CA LEU A 133 33.95 60.29 -13.59
C LEU A 133 35.08 60.68 -14.56
N GLU A 134 35.11 60.10 -15.76
CA GLU A 134 36.06 60.44 -16.82
C GLU A 134 35.98 61.93 -17.19
N GLN A 135 34.77 62.45 -17.45
CA GLN A 135 34.56 63.87 -17.75
C GLN A 135 35.02 64.79 -16.62
N ARG A 136 34.66 64.47 -15.37
CA ARG A 136 35.09 65.24 -14.19
C ARG A 136 36.62 65.27 -14.06
N MET A 137 37.28 64.15 -14.35
CA MET A 137 38.75 64.08 -14.35
C MET A 137 39.35 64.91 -15.47
N THR A 138 38.85 64.81 -16.70
CA THR A 138 39.31 65.63 -17.84
C THR A 138 39.16 67.12 -17.57
N ILE A 139 38.03 67.55 -17.02
CA ILE A 139 37.79 68.95 -16.67
C ILE A 139 38.77 69.42 -15.58
N LYS A 140 38.95 68.63 -14.50
CA LYS A 140 39.89 68.97 -13.42
C LYS A 140 41.33 69.06 -13.92
N LEU A 141 41.78 68.10 -14.72
CA LEU A 141 43.13 68.09 -15.30
C LEU A 141 43.32 69.25 -16.29
N GLY A 142 42.35 69.52 -17.16
CA GLY A 142 42.39 70.65 -18.08
C GLY A 142 42.46 71.99 -17.36
N ALA A 143 41.65 72.17 -16.30
CA ALA A 143 41.69 73.38 -15.46
C ALA A 143 43.05 73.55 -14.77
N MET A 144 43.66 72.47 -14.26
CA MET A 144 45.01 72.52 -13.68
C MET A 144 46.07 72.90 -14.72
N LEU A 145 46.01 72.36 -15.94
CA LEU A 145 46.95 72.69 -17.01
C LEU A 145 46.83 74.14 -17.45
N VAL A 146 45.62 74.68 -17.58
CA VAL A 146 45.39 76.10 -17.91
C VAL A 146 45.91 77.00 -16.79
N ALA A 147 45.64 76.66 -15.53
CA ALA A 147 46.15 77.40 -14.37
C ALA A 147 47.69 77.40 -14.35
N LEU A 148 48.33 76.24 -14.53
CA LEU A 148 49.79 76.12 -14.61
C LEU A 148 50.37 76.90 -15.79
N GLY A 149 49.77 76.79 -16.98
CA GLY A 149 50.19 77.53 -18.17
C GLY A 149 50.09 79.05 -17.98
N GLY A 150 49.00 79.52 -17.39
CA GLY A 150 48.82 80.95 -17.05
C GLY A 150 49.87 81.47 -16.09
N ILE A 151 50.22 80.69 -15.05
CA ILE A 151 51.30 81.03 -14.10
C ILE A 151 52.65 81.12 -14.83
N LEU A 152 52.98 80.14 -15.69
CA LEU A 152 54.22 80.14 -16.46
C LEU A 152 54.32 81.33 -17.44
N SER A 153 53.25 81.63 -18.17
CA SER A 153 53.22 82.79 -19.08
C SER A 153 53.38 84.12 -18.34
N ALA A 154 52.73 84.27 -17.18
CA ALA A 154 52.91 85.45 -16.34
C ALA A 154 54.35 85.59 -15.85
N ALA A 155 55.00 84.49 -15.45
CA ALA A 155 56.40 84.49 -15.04
C ALA A 155 57.35 84.89 -16.18
N ILE A 156 57.12 84.42 -17.40
CA ILE A 156 57.93 84.79 -18.58
C ILE A 156 57.77 86.28 -18.91
N GLY A 157 56.54 86.80 -18.90
CA GLY A 157 56.26 88.22 -19.17
C GLY A 157 56.86 89.18 -18.13
N TYR A 158 57.13 88.69 -16.92
CA TYR A 158 57.77 89.46 -15.85
C TYR A 158 59.31 89.40 -15.90
N MET A 159 59.90 88.65 -16.83
CA MET A 159 61.36 88.68 -17.05
C MET A 159 61.73 89.95 -17.81
N PRO A 160 62.61 90.81 -17.27
CA PRO A 160 63.02 92.04 -17.95
C PRO A 160 63.76 91.69 -19.26
N ALA A 161 63.32 92.29 -20.37
CA ALA A 161 64.02 92.21 -21.64
C ALA A 161 65.46 92.73 -21.44
N ARG A 162 66.44 91.84 -21.62
CA ARG A 162 67.85 92.20 -21.67
C ARG A 162 68.26 92.49 -23.10
#